data_AF-A0A372EQF9-F1
#
_entry.id   AF-A0A372EQF9-F1
#
_cell.length_a   1.000
_cell.length_b   1.000
_cell.length_c   1.000
_cell.angle_alpha   90.00
_cell.angle_beta   90.00
_cell.angle_gamma   90.00
#
_symmetry.space_group_name_H-M   'P 1'
#
loop_
_entity.id
_entity.type
_entity.pdbx_description
1 polymer ?
#
loop_
_entity_poly.entity_id
_entity_poly.type
_entity_poly.pdbx_seq_one_letter_code
_entity_poly.pdbx_strand_id
1 'polypeptide(L)'
;MLEVAHLVGVALLLGNLLLLEARVWGLGAALPVQPLARLSLGLAVLGFGLAAASGLTMFATMPSELLGNRVFTAKMALIALAACNAGWFHGRRSLQRLDGTARALLGVSTLLWLTVLTCGRWIGYV
;
A
#
# COMPACT_ATOMS: atom_id res chain seq x y z
N MET A 1 -13.67 -11.80 11.68
CA MET A 1 -12.57 -12.54 11.02
C MET A 1 -12.07 -11.87 9.75
N LEU A 2 -12.96 -11.48 8.83
CA LEU A 2 -12.56 -10.76 7.60
C LEU A 2 -11.84 -9.44 7.87
N GLU A 3 -12.34 -8.63 8.80
CA GLU A 3 -11.66 -7.37 9.16
C GLU A 3 -10.25 -7.60 9.73
N VAL A 4 -10.06 -8.63 10.56
CA VAL A 4 -8.74 -8.98 11.10
C VAL A 4 -7.79 -9.39 9.96
N ALA A 5 -8.25 -10.26 9.05
CA ALA A 5 -7.46 -10.64 7.87
C ALA A 5 -7.10 -9.43 7.00
N HIS A 6 -8.06 -8.52 6.81
CA HIS A 6 -7.84 -7.27 6.08
C HIS A 6 -6.76 -6.41 6.74
N LEU A 7 -6.85 -6.20 8.05
CA LEU A 7 -5.88 -5.40 8.81
C LEU A 7 -4.49 -6.04 8.81
N VAL A 8 -4.40 -7.37 8.91
CA VAL A 8 -3.12 -8.10 8.77
C VAL A 8 -2.52 -7.87 7.38
N GLY A 9 -3.33 -7.96 6.32
CA GLY A 9 -2.88 -7.70 4.97
C GLY A 9 -2.36 -6.27 4.78
N VAL A 10 -3.10 -5.29 5.32
CA VAL A 10 -2.69 -3.87 5.32
C VAL A 10 -1.41 -3.67 6.12
N ALA A 11 -1.26 -4.30 7.28
CA ALA A 11 -0.05 -4.20 8.11
C ALA A 11 1.18 -4.79 7.41
N LEU A 12 1.03 -5.93 6.74
CA LEU A 12 2.10 -6.54 5.94
C LEU A 12 2.52 -5.64 4.78
N LEU A 13 1.56 -5.06 4.08
CA LEU A 13 1.81 -4.14 2.98
C LEU A 13 2.50 -2.85 3.43
N LEU A 14 1.89 -2.12 4.36
CA LEU A 14 2.36 -0.80 4.80
C LEU A 14 3.63 -0.92 5.64
N GLY A 15 3.69 -1.86 6.58
CA GLY A 15 4.86 -2.04 7.45
C GLY A 15 6.10 -2.37 6.63
N ASN A 16 5.92 -3.17 5.57
CA ASN A 16 7.02 -3.51 4.71
C ASN A 16 7.41 -2.40 3.71
N LEU A 17 6.44 -1.61 3.22
CA LEU A 17 6.74 -0.40 2.47
C LEU A 17 7.62 0.55 3.31
N LEU A 18 7.20 0.83 4.55
CA LEU A 18 7.95 1.68 5.49
C LEU A 18 9.34 1.12 5.81
N LEU A 19 9.49 -0.20 5.92
CA LEU A 19 10.80 -0.85 6.09
C LEU A 19 11.75 -0.55 4.92
N LEU A 20 11.25 -0.66 3.68
CA LEU A 20 12.04 -0.35 2.50
C LEU A 20 12.40 1.14 2.43
N GLU A 21 11.46 2.03 2.79
CA GLU A 21 11.69 3.48 2.83
C GLU A 21 12.74 3.88 3.84
N ALA A 22 12.63 3.36 5.07
CA ALA A 22 13.63 3.55 6.11
C ALA A 22 15.01 3.15 5.60
N ARG A 23 15.10 2.00 4.92
CA ARG A 23 16.36 1.55 4.32
C ARG A 23 16.88 2.48 3.24
N VAL A 24 16.02 3.00 2.36
CA VAL A 24 16.41 3.91 1.28
C VAL A 24 16.83 5.29 1.81
N TRP A 25 16.29 5.73 2.95
CA TRP A 25 16.68 6.96 3.63
C TRP A 25 17.91 6.82 4.54
N GLY A 26 18.46 5.60 4.67
CA GLY A 26 19.73 5.34 5.33
C GLY A 26 19.64 4.67 6.71
N LEU A 27 18.45 4.44 7.24
CA LEU A 27 18.29 3.60 8.43
C LEU A 27 18.65 2.15 8.08
N GLY A 28 19.50 1.52 8.90
CA GLY A 28 19.95 0.14 8.61
C GLY A 28 20.78 0.03 7.32
N ALA A 29 21.59 1.03 6.98
CA ALA A 29 22.43 1.07 5.78
C ALA A 29 23.33 -0.18 5.59
N ALA A 30 23.65 -0.89 6.69
CA ALA A 30 24.37 -2.16 6.67
C ALA A 30 23.63 -3.30 5.93
N LEU A 31 22.29 -3.23 5.82
CA LEU A 31 21.49 -4.24 5.13
C LEU A 31 21.61 -4.05 3.61
N PRO A 32 21.82 -5.12 2.81
CA PRO A 32 21.84 -5.00 1.37
C PRO A 32 20.43 -4.70 0.84
N VAL A 33 20.28 -3.58 0.12
CA VAL A 33 18.98 -3.05 -0.31
C VAL A 33 18.22 -3.99 -1.26
N GLN A 34 18.92 -4.69 -2.16
CA GLN A 34 18.30 -5.55 -3.17
C GLN A 34 17.66 -6.82 -2.55
N PRO A 35 18.36 -7.62 -1.72
CA PRO A 35 17.74 -8.72 -0.98
C PRO A 35 16.59 -8.26 -0.09
N LEU A 36 16.78 -7.15 0.65
CA LEU A 36 15.74 -6.59 1.50
C LEU A 36 14.50 -6.26 0.67
N ALA A 37 14.66 -5.50 -0.41
CA ALA A 37 13.57 -5.13 -1.30
C ALA A 37 12.84 -6.32 -1.90
N ARG A 38 13.53 -7.41 -2.27
CA ARG A 38 12.86 -8.61 -2.80
C ARG A 38 11.97 -9.29 -1.76
N LEU A 39 12.50 -9.54 -0.57
CA LEU A 39 11.71 -10.12 0.52
C LEU A 39 10.55 -9.19 0.87
N SER A 40 10.86 -7.91 0.98
CA SER A 40 9.92 -6.87 1.29
C SER A 40 8.77 -6.83 0.27
N LEU A 41 9.07 -6.60 -1.00
CA LEU A 41 8.04 -6.52 -2.04
C LEU A 41 7.22 -7.81 -2.13
N GLY A 42 7.83 -8.98 -1.89
CA GLY A 42 7.09 -10.25 -1.77
C GLY A 42 6.04 -10.24 -0.67
N LEU A 43 6.43 -9.83 0.55
CA LEU A 43 5.50 -9.69 1.68
C LEU A 43 4.45 -8.60 1.43
N ALA A 44 4.82 -7.51 0.77
CA ALA A 44 3.90 -6.43 0.42
C ALA A 44 2.82 -6.90 -0.57
N VAL A 45 3.20 -7.67 -1.60
CA VAL A 45 2.27 -8.27 -2.56
C VAL A 45 1.34 -9.27 -1.87
N LEU A 46 1.88 -10.12 -0.98
CA LEU A 46 1.06 -11.04 -0.19
C LEU A 46 0.07 -10.28 0.71
N GLY A 47 0.54 -9.24 1.39
CA GLY A 47 -0.29 -8.37 2.23
C GLY A 47 -1.40 -7.68 1.44
N PHE A 48 -1.07 -7.13 0.27
CA PHE A 48 -2.05 -6.54 -0.65
C PHE A 48 -3.07 -7.58 -1.12
N GLY A 49 -2.63 -8.78 -1.51
CA GLY A 49 -3.52 -9.87 -1.92
C GLY A 49 -4.51 -10.26 -0.82
N LEU A 50 -4.03 -10.39 0.42
CA LEU A 50 -4.88 -10.67 1.59
C LEU A 50 -5.87 -9.54 1.86
N ALA A 51 -5.41 -8.28 1.83
CA ALA A 51 -6.25 -7.11 2.02
C ALA A 51 -7.30 -6.96 0.90
N ALA A 52 -6.93 -7.21 -0.36
CA ALA A 52 -7.84 -7.15 -1.49
C ALA A 52 -8.90 -8.25 -1.43
N ALA A 53 -8.51 -9.50 -1.17
CA ALA A 53 -9.44 -10.62 -1.08
C ALA A 53 -10.46 -10.43 0.06
N SER A 54 -9.99 -10.05 1.26
CA SER A 54 -10.84 -9.76 2.41
C SER A 54 -11.70 -8.50 2.21
N GLY A 55 -11.14 -7.46 1.57
CA GLY A 55 -11.89 -6.23 1.27
C GLY A 55 -12.99 -6.47 0.24
N LEU A 56 -12.73 -7.32 -0.76
CA LEU A 56 -13.72 -7.68 -1.77
C LEU A 56 -14.86 -8.53 -1.19
N THR A 57 -14.55 -9.46 -0.27
CA THR A 57 -15.60 -10.23 0.43
C THR A 57 -16.42 -9.35 1.36
N MET A 58 -15.81 -8.37 2.03
CA MET A 58 -16.55 -7.34 2.78
C MET A 58 -17.41 -6.47 1.86
N PHE A 59 -16.92 -6.10 0.68
CA PHE A 59 -17.68 -5.33 -0.30
C PHE A 59 -18.89 -6.09 -0.85
N ALA A 60 -18.75 -7.41 -1.04
CA ALA A 60 -19.80 -8.26 -1.59
C ALA A 60 -21.06 -8.36 -0.71
N THR A 61 -21.00 -7.99 0.57
CA THR A 61 -22.17 -8.01 1.45
C THR A 61 -23.15 -6.87 1.16
N MET A 62 -22.64 -5.68 0.84
CA MET A 62 -23.44 -4.45 0.63
C MET A 62 -22.84 -3.59 -0.50
N PRO A 63 -22.78 -4.11 -1.74
CA PRO A 63 -22.06 -3.43 -2.83
C PRO A 63 -22.73 -2.13 -3.28
N SER A 64 -24.07 -2.07 -3.29
CA SER A 64 -24.82 -0.88 -3.70
C SER A 64 -24.60 0.29 -2.74
N GLU A 65 -24.60 0.03 -1.43
CA GLU A 65 -24.36 1.05 -0.40
C GLU A 65 -22.91 1.56 -0.47
N LEU A 66 -21.95 0.65 -0.60
CA LEU A 66 -20.53 1.00 -0.71
C LEU A 66 -20.22 1.80 -1.98
N LEU A 67 -20.81 1.43 -3.13
CA LEU A 67 -20.64 2.20 -4.37
C LEU A 67 -21.28 3.59 -4.31
N GLY A 68 -22.35 3.76 -3.54
CA GLY A 68 -22.98 5.06 -3.28
C GLY A 68 -22.16 5.96 -2.34
N ASN A 69 -21.25 5.37 -1.55
CA ASN A 69 -20.42 6.11 -0.59
C ASN A 69 -19.23 6.78 -1.30
N ARG A 70 -19.22 8.12 -1.33
CA ARG A 70 -18.15 8.93 -1.94
C ARG A 70 -16.77 8.62 -1.36
N VAL A 71 -16.69 8.29 -0.07
CA VAL A 71 -15.43 7.95 0.61
C VAL A 71 -14.89 6.62 0.08
N PHE A 72 -15.76 5.64 -0.18
CA PHE A 72 -15.37 4.38 -0.80
C PHE A 72 -14.87 4.59 -2.23
N THR A 73 -15.59 5.37 -3.05
CA THR A 73 -15.14 5.70 -4.41
C THR A 73 -13.78 6.41 -4.41
N ALA A 74 -13.58 7.37 -3.50
CA ALA A 74 -12.30 8.04 -3.32
C ALA A 74 -11.19 7.05 -2.90
N LYS A 75 -11.49 6.12 -1.98
CA LYS A 75 -10.56 5.05 -1.58
C LYS A 75 -10.13 4.22 -2.79
N MET A 76 -11.06 3.84 -3.67
CA MET A 76 -10.75 3.06 -4.87
C MET A 76 -9.87 3.86 -5.85
N ALA A 77 -10.15 5.15 -6.04
CA ALA A 77 -9.30 6.03 -6.86
C ALA A 77 -7.88 6.17 -6.27
N LEU A 78 -7.74 6.30 -4.96
CA LEU A 78 -6.44 6.35 -4.28
C LEU A 78 -5.66 5.04 -4.43
N ILE A 79 -6.32 3.88 -4.36
CA ILE A 79 -5.68 2.58 -4.62
C ILE A 79 -5.18 2.51 -6.06
N ALA A 80 -5.96 2.99 -7.04
CA ALA A 80 -5.53 3.05 -8.43
C ALA A 80 -4.31 3.98 -8.60
N LEU A 81 -4.30 5.15 -7.95
CA LEU A 81 -3.15 6.05 -7.94
C LEU A 81 -1.91 5.41 -7.30
N ALA A 82 -2.08 4.67 -6.21
CA ALA A 82 -0.99 3.94 -5.56
C ALA A 82 -0.40 2.86 -6.49
N ALA A 83 -1.25 2.16 -7.26
CA ALA A 83 -0.81 1.21 -8.26
C ALA A 83 -0.04 1.89 -9.41
N CYS A 84 -0.51 3.05 -9.90
CA CYS A 84 0.21 3.84 -10.89
C CYS A 84 1.57 4.31 -10.37
N ASN A 85 1.64 4.81 -9.13
CA ASN A 85 2.89 5.22 -8.48
C ASN A 85 3.88 4.06 -8.35
N ALA A 86 3.40 2.88 -7.93
CA ALA A 86 4.21 1.67 -7.87
C ALA A 86 4.69 1.23 -9.27
N GLY A 87 3.82 1.27 -10.28
CA GLY A 87 4.18 0.98 -11.67
C GLY A 87 5.28 1.91 -12.19
N TRP A 88 5.17 3.21 -11.91
CA TRP A 88 6.22 4.18 -12.25
C TRP A 88 7.53 3.89 -11.52
N PHE A 89 7.48 3.60 -10.21
CA PHE A 89 8.66 3.26 -9.42
C PHE A 89 9.43 2.07 -10.00
N HIS A 90 8.72 1.00 -10.36
CA HIS A 90 9.32 -0.20 -10.94
C HIS A 90 9.79 0.03 -12.39
N GLY A 91 8.99 0.71 -13.22
CA GLY A 91 9.33 1.02 -14.62
C GLY A 91 10.59 1.88 -14.74
N ARG A 92 10.79 2.82 -13.80
CA ARG A 92 11.99 3.66 -13.73
C ARG A 92 13.24 2.92 -13.23
N ARG A 93 13.10 1.69 -12.71
CA ARG A 93 14.18 0.99 -12.01
C ARG A 93 14.67 1.84 -10.81
N SER A 94 13.73 2.48 -10.10
CA SER A 94 14.03 3.41 -9.00
C SER A 94 14.80 2.75 -7.86
N LEU A 95 14.60 1.44 -7.64
CA LEU A 95 15.34 0.65 -6.66
C LEU A 95 16.85 0.53 -7.00
N GLN A 96 17.22 0.55 -8.29
CA GLN A 96 18.63 0.58 -8.70
C GLN A 96 19.23 1.98 -8.62
N ARG A 97 18.42 3.02 -8.90
CA ARG A 97 18.90 4.41 -8.96
C ARG A 97 19.07 5.04 -7.58
N LEU A 98 18.16 4.75 -6.65
CA LEU A 98 18.15 5.28 -5.27
C LEU A 98 18.31 6.81 -5.17
N ASP A 99 17.87 7.53 -6.20
CA ASP A 99 17.98 8.98 -6.33
C ASP A 99 16.83 9.72 -5.63
N GLY A 100 16.84 11.06 -5.71
CA GLY A 100 15.79 11.90 -5.12
C GLY A 100 14.39 11.55 -5.63
N THR A 101 14.24 11.17 -6.89
CA THR A 101 12.95 10.74 -7.46
C THR A 101 12.49 9.42 -6.85
N ALA A 102 13.40 8.44 -6.65
CA ALA A 102 13.07 7.19 -5.98
C ALA A 102 12.56 7.43 -4.56
N ARG A 103 13.21 8.33 -3.82
CA ARG A 103 12.80 8.74 -2.46
C ARG A 103 11.44 9.44 -2.45
N ALA A 104 11.18 10.32 -3.42
CA ALA A 104 9.91 11.01 -3.54
C ALA A 104 8.75 10.04 -3.86
N LEU A 105 8.94 9.13 -4.82
CA LEU A 105 7.93 8.12 -5.20
C LEU A 105 7.59 7.17 -4.04
N LEU A 106 8.58 6.83 -3.23
CA LEU A 106 8.39 6.10 -1.99
C LEU A 106 7.52 6.93 -1.02
N GLY A 107 7.95 8.13 -0.64
CA GLY A 107 7.17 9.01 0.24
C GLY A 107 5.72 9.24 -0.24
N VAL A 108 5.51 9.40 -1.55
CA VAL A 108 4.17 9.48 -2.17
C VAL A 108 3.38 8.17 -1.98
N SER A 109 4.02 7.01 -2.15
CA SER A 109 3.41 5.71 -1.87
C SER A 109 2.89 5.62 -0.44
N THR A 110 3.71 5.99 0.55
CA THR A 110 3.32 5.99 1.95
C THR A 110 2.15 6.94 2.22
N LEU A 111 2.18 8.17 1.68
CA LEU A 111 1.07 9.12 1.82
C LEU A 111 -0.24 8.60 1.21
N LEU A 112 -0.16 7.98 0.02
CA LEU A 112 -1.32 7.38 -0.63
C LEU A 112 -1.91 6.26 0.23
N TRP A 113 -1.09 5.34 0.74
CA TRP A 113 -1.57 4.26 1.60
C TRP A 113 -2.15 4.77 2.91
N LEU A 114 -1.51 5.73 3.58
CA LEU A 114 -2.07 6.35 4.80
C LEU A 114 -3.45 6.98 4.52
N THR A 115 -3.60 7.65 3.38
CA THR A 115 -4.90 8.22 2.97
C THR A 115 -5.94 7.13 2.71
N VAL A 116 -5.56 6.03 2.04
CA VAL A 116 -6.43 4.85 1.83
C VAL A 116 -6.90 4.24 3.15
N LEU A 117 -6.01 4.15 4.15
CA LEU A 117 -6.36 3.66 5.49
C LEU A 117 -7.36 4.61 6.18
N THR A 118 -7.12 5.92 6.11
CA THR A 118 -8.02 6.94 6.67
C THR A 118 -9.42 6.85 6.04
N CYS A 119 -9.50 6.75 4.71
CA CYS A 119 -10.78 6.51 4.02
C CYS A 119 -11.44 5.20 4.50
N GLY A 120 -10.65 4.15 4.72
CA GLY A 120 -11.14 2.87 5.26
C GLY A 120 -11.85 3.00 6.61
N ARG A 121 -11.34 3.84 7.51
CA ARG A 121 -11.99 4.14 8.80
C ARG A 121 -13.23 5.02 8.63
N TRP A 122 -13.17 6.01 7.75
CA TRP A 122 -14.27 6.95 7.52
C TRP A 122 -15.52 6.35 6.88
N ILE A 123 -15.41 5.26 6.11
CA ILE A 123 -16.57 4.55 5.55
C ILE A 123 -17.55 4.08 6.64
N GLY A 124 -17.07 3.81 7.86
CA GLY A 124 -17.93 3.41 8.98
C GLY A 124 -18.65 4.58 9.68
N TYR A 125 -18.29 5.83 9.37
CA TYR A 125 -18.83 7.02 10.04
C TYR A 125 -19.74 7.88 9.14
N VAL A 126 -19.65 7.69 7.81
CA VAL A 126 -20.40 8.44 6.79
C VAL A 126 -21.29 7.51 6.00
#